data_AF-A0A439R1Y2-F1
#
_entry.id   AF-A0A439R1Y2-F1
#
_cell.length_a   1.000
_cell.length_b   1.000
_cell.length_c   1.000
_cell.angle_alpha   90.00
_cell.angle_beta   90.00
_cell.angle_gamma   90.00
#
_symmetry.space_group_name_H-M   'P 1'
#
loop_
_entity.id
_entity.type
_entity.pdbx_description
1 polymer ?
#
loop_
_entity_poly.entity_id
_entity_poly.type
_entity_poly.pdbx_seq_one_letter_code
_entity_poly.pdbx_strand_id
1 'polypeptide(L)' 'IAEAGFDPMAFSAHGLRSGYLTETARRGIPLPEAMQQSQHRSVQQASNYYNDAERTLGRAARIIV' A
#
# COMPACT_ATOMS: atom_id res chain seq x y z
N ILE A 1 -9.38 -0.64 -15.20
CA ILE A 1 -10.36 -0.94 -14.12
C ILE A 1 -11.52 -1.73 -14.71
N ALA A 2 -12.37 -1.14 -15.55
CA ALA A 2 -13.40 -1.87 -16.30
C ALA A 2 -12.83 -3.03 -17.15
N GLU A 3 -11.72 -2.79 -17.86
CA GLU A 3 -11.03 -3.81 -18.67
C GLU A 3 -10.52 -5.01 -17.84
N ALA A 4 -10.22 -4.78 -16.55
CA ALA A 4 -9.83 -5.84 -15.62
C ALA A 4 -11.04 -6.51 -14.94
N GLY A 5 -12.27 -6.19 -15.37
CA GLY A 5 -13.51 -6.73 -14.80
C GLY A 5 -13.95 -6.08 -13.48
N PHE A 6 -13.30 -4.99 -13.04
CA PHE A 6 -13.68 -4.29 -11.81
C PHE A 6 -14.70 -3.19 -12.08
N ASP A 7 -15.65 -3.04 -11.15
CA ASP A 7 -16.62 -1.94 -11.16
C ASP A 7 -15.91 -0.59 -11.03
N PRO A 8 -15.94 0.28 -12.06
CA PRO A 8 -15.29 1.59 -12.01
C PRO A 8 -15.88 2.54 -10.96
N MET A 9 -17.11 2.30 -10.50
CA MET A 9 -17.73 3.07 -9.41
C MET A 9 -17.20 2.64 -8.04
N ALA A 10 -16.83 1.37 -7.89
CA ALA A 10 -16.25 0.85 -6.66
C ALA A 10 -14.73 1.06 -6.59
N PHE A 11 -14.04 1.14 -7.73
CA PHE A 11 -12.58 1.23 -7.80
C PHE A 11 -12.10 2.48 -8.52
N SER A 12 -11.22 3.24 -7.86
CA SER A 12 -10.53 4.37 -8.45
C SER A 12 -9.05 4.06 -8.72
N ALA A 13 -8.45 4.76 -9.68
CA ALA A 13 -7.01 4.64 -9.96
C ALA A 13 -6.15 4.94 -8.72
N HIS A 14 -6.54 5.97 -7.96
CA HIS A 14 -5.87 6.32 -6.70
C HIS A 14 -6.01 5.21 -5.65
N GLY A 15 -7.21 4.65 -5.49
CA GLY A 15 -7.47 3.57 -4.53
C GLY A 15 -6.71 2.28 -4.83
N LEU A 16 -6.57 1.91 -6.11
CA LEU A 16 -5.76 0.75 -6.51
C LEU A 16 -4.27 0.97 -6.20
N ARG A 17 -3.78 2.19 -6.42
CA ARG A 17 -2.38 2.54 -6.20
C ARG A 17 -2.04 2.63 -4.71
N SER A 18 -2.93 3.16 -3.86
CA SER A 18 -2.74 3.10 -2.41
C SER A 18 -2.85 1.66 -1.90
N GLY A 19 -3.80 0.88 -2.39
CA GLY A 19 -3.94 -0.54 -2.07
C GLY A 19 -2.70 -1.36 -2.43
N TYR A 20 -2.06 -1.06 -3.56
CA TYR A 20 -0.77 -1.65 -3.93
C TYR A 20 0.32 -1.39 -2.88
N LEU A 21 0.50 -0.14 -2.44
CA LEU A 21 1.48 0.18 -1.39
C LEU A 21 1.20 -0.54 -0.08
N THR A 22 -0.06 -0.54 0.37
CA THR A 22 -0.50 -1.29 1.55
C THR A 22 -0.12 -2.76 1.43
N GLU A 23 -0.40 -3.39 0.29
CA GLU A 23 -0.15 -4.82 0.11
C GLU A 23 1.34 -5.17 -0.02
N THR A 24 2.14 -4.31 -0.66
CA THR A 24 3.61 -4.48 -0.67
C THR A 24 4.21 -4.40 0.73
N ALA A 25 3.70 -3.51 1.58
CA ALA A 25 4.13 -3.40 2.96
C ALA A 25 3.81 -4.68 3.76
N ARG A 26 2.61 -5.25 3.57
CA ARG A 26 2.23 -6.52 4.21
C ARG A 26 3.13 -7.69 3.80
N ARG A 27 3.69 -7.64 2.60
CA ARG A 27 4.63 -8.64 2.07
C ARG A 27 6.09 -8.37 2.44
N GLY A 28 6.35 -7.29 3.17
CA GLY A 28 7.71 -6.89 3.56
C GLY A 28 8.58 -6.38 2.41
N ILE A 29 7.97 -5.97 1.29
CA ILE A 29 8.70 -5.40 0.15
C ILE A 29 9.10 -3.96 0.51
N PRO A 30 10.39 -3.59 0.49
CA PRO A 30 10.84 -2.26 0.90
C PRO A 30 10.12 -1.11 0.20
N LEU A 31 9.79 -0.05 0.94
CA LEU A 31 9.09 1.13 0.42
C LEU A 31 9.72 1.69 -0.87
N PRO A 32 11.06 1.88 -0.99
CA PRO A 32 11.65 2.37 -2.23
C PRO A 32 11.38 1.47 -3.44
N GLU A 33 11.37 0.14 -3.26
CA GLU A 33 11.08 -0.82 -4.32
C GLU A 33 9.59 -0.76 -4.71
N ALA A 34 8.69 -0.73 -3.73
CA ALA A 34 7.27 -0.54 -3.97
C ALA A 34 6.96 0.80 -4.67
N MET A 35 7.72 1.86 -4.35
CA MET A 35 7.60 3.17 -4.98
C MET A 35 8.05 3.18 -6.44
N GLN A 36 9.05 2.38 -6.82
CA GLN A 36 9.48 2.26 -8.23
C GLN A 36 8.34 1.73 -9.11
N GLN A 37 7.69 0.65 -8.67
CA GLN A 37 6.59 0.06 -9.43
C GLN A 37 5.31 0.91 -9.37
N SER A 38 4.99 1.47 -8.20
CA SER A 38 3.84 2.34 -8.07
C SER A 38 4.07 3.74 -8.63
N GLN A 39 5.28 4.09 -9.04
CA GLN A 39 5.67 5.41 -9.55
C GLN A 39 5.39 6.59 -8.58
N HIS A 40 5.50 6.37 -7.26
CA HIS A 40 5.40 7.48 -6.29
C HIS A 40 6.67 8.30 -6.30
N ARG A 41 6.51 9.62 -6.46
CA ARG A 41 7.62 10.56 -6.42
C ARG A 41 7.92 11.06 -5.00
N SER A 42 6.91 11.08 -4.14
CA SER A 42 7.04 11.54 -2.76
C SER A 42 7.08 10.35 -1.81
N VAL A 43 8.19 10.20 -1.09
CA VAL A 43 8.33 9.23 0.00
C VAL A 43 7.30 9.53 1.09
N GLN A 44 7.10 10.81 1.42
CA GLN A 44 6.17 11.22 2.48
C GLN A 44 4.71 10.87 2.15
N GLN A 45 4.32 10.93 0.88
CA GLN A 45 2.98 10.53 0.46
C GLN A 45 2.82 9.00 0.50
N ALA A 46 3.83 8.26 0.02
CA ALA A 46 3.77 6.81 -0.04
C ALA A 46 3.89 6.15 1.35
N SER A 47 4.67 6.76 2.25
CA SER A 47 4.91 6.24 3.60
C SER A 47 3.66 6.23 4.47
N ASN A 48 2.68 7.11 4.21
CA ASN A 48 1.42 7.10 4.94
C ASN A 48 0.67 5.77 4.78
N TYR A 49 0.61 5.23 3.56
CA TYR A 49 -0.02 3.93 3.30
C TYR A 49 0.83 2.76 3.77
N TYR A 50 2.15 2.87 3.58
CA TYR A 50 3.10 1.80 3.91
C TYR A 50 3.23 1.58 5.43
N ASN A 51 3.40 2.66 6.20
CA ASN A 51 3.62 2.59 7.64
C ASN A 51 2.36 2.17 8.41
N ASP A 52 1.17 2.45 7.87
CA ASP A 52 -0.09 2.00 8.48
C ASP A 52 -0.17 0.47 8.50
N ALA A 53 0.13 -0.16 7.35
CA ALA A 53 0.20 -1.61 7.21
C ALA A 53 1.29 -2.23 8.10
N GLU A 54 2.50 -1.65 8.14
CA GLU A 54 3.56 -2.14 9.02
C GLU A 54 3.22 -2.03 10.51
N ARG A 55 2.53 -0.96 10.94
CA ARG A 55 2.12 -0.82 12.35
C ARG A 55 1.15 -1.93 12.77
N THR A 56 0.19 -2.28 11.91
CA THR A 56 -0.77 -3.35 12.22
C THR A 56 -0.09 -4.73 12.31
N LEU A 57 0.93 -4.99 11.49
CA LEU A 57 1.58 -6.30 11.38
C LEU A 57 2.91 -6.41 12.16
N GLY A 58 3.39 -5.29 12.72
CA GLY A 58 4.69 -5.18 13.34
C GLY A 58 4.82 -5.98 14.63
N ARG A 59 6.07 -6.28 15.01
CA ARG A 59 6.36 -7.01 16.27
C ARG A 59 5.77 -6.32 17.48
N ALA A 60 5.76 -4.99 17.52
CA ALA A 60 5.19 -4.21 18.61
C ALA A 60 3.68 -4.46 18.80
N ALA A 61 2.92 -4.64 17.72
CA ALA A 61 1.49 -4.94 17.79
C ALA A 61 1.20 -6.31 18.45
N ARG A 62 2.18 -7.22 18.46
CA ARG A 62 2.07 -8.55 19.08
C ARG A 62 2.45 -8.59 20.57
N ILE A 63 2.85 -7.47 21.15
CA ILE A 63 3.29 -7.41 22.57
C ILE A 63 2.10 -7.16 23.52
N ILE A 64 0.99 -6.62 23.02
CA ILE A 64 -0.19 -6.23 23.81
C ILE A 64 -1.34 -7.26 23.67
N VAL A 65 -1.05 -8.46 23.15
CA VAL A 65 -2.02 -9.57 23.07
C VAL A 65 -1.70 -10.60 24.14
#